data_AF-A0A6J5K430-F1
#
_entry.id   AF-A0A6J5K430-F1
#
_cell.length_a   1.000
_cell.length_b   1.000
_cell.length_c   1.000
_cell.angle_alpha   90.00
_cell.angle_beta   90.00
_cell.angle_gamma   90.00
#
_symmetry.space_group_name_H-M   'P 1'
#
loop_
_entity.id
_entity.type
_entity.pdbx_description
1 polymer ?
#
loop_
_entity_poly.entity_id
_entity_poly.type
_entity_poly.pdbx_seq_one_letter_code
_entity_poly.pdbx_strand_id
1 'polypeptide(L)'
;MALIFPRLARNFIRNGYFPTDAVTLARIMPALTLADPDRPVRLLDPCCGEGAALHELGTALVARSTMPDAVRTFGIEYDRERAWHAKEVLDTVAHTDVHDMFITARSMGLLFLNPPYGDVVSDKAQTGERQPDRLEKIFYLKTVPWLAFGGVLVLIVPHYVMDREFTTMIARNFTHVEVFLAPDQTFKQLVLFGVKRRADGVDTALAARLARIHEGELPPELPESWAQEPYCIPSTTGEYAFVSTRIDAPQLEHELQRLQHATLWPQFAAMFATKSVTPRRPLRDLSDWHLALALAAGQITGVVTGADGTRLLIRGDTIKQKEQEVQIEETDKGDIRTTILMRDRFVPTIAGIDFTPGPSLGRIVTIR
;
A
#
# COMPACT_ATOMS: atom_id res chain seq x y z
N MET A 1 -24.53 -3.24 -25.15
CA MET A 1 -25.67 -2.59 -24.46
C MET A 1 -25.14 -1.36 -23.74
N ALA A 2 -25.98 -0.36 -23.51
CA ALA A 2 -25.67 1.07 -23.35
C ALA A 2 -24.49 1.45 -22.41
N LEU A 3 -23.70 2.44 -22.87
CA LEU A 3 -22.76 3.25 -22.09
C LEU A 3 -23.42 3.70 -20.78
N ILE A 4 -22.96 3.15 -19.67
CA ILE A 4 -23.28 3.62 -18.34
C ILE A 4 -22.51 4.95 -18.16
N PHE A 5 -23.24 6.05 -18.43
CA PHE A 5 -22.94 7.46 -18.19
C PHE A 5 -22.14 8.27 -19.25
N PRO A 6 -22.85 8.85 -20.26
CA PRO A 6 -22.30 9.84 -21.20
C PRO A 6 -21.81 11.16 -20.59
N ARG A 7 -22.07 11.41 -19.29
CA ARG A 7 -21.82 12.72 -18.66
C ARG A 7 -20.37 12.92 -18.16
N LEU A 8 -19.59 11.84 -17.99
CA LEU A 8 -18.13 11.93 -17.74
C LEU A 8 -17.30 12.10 -19.03
N ALA A 9 -17.96 12.00 -20.19
CA ALA A 9 -17.54 12.24 -21.57
C ALA A 9 -16.43 13.29 -21.85
N ARG A 10 -16.38 14.35 -21.03
CA ARG A 10 -15.92 15.69 -21.45
C ARG A 10 -14.68 16.21 -20.73
N ASN A 11 -14.09 15.48 -19.78
CA ASN A 11 -12.88 15.92 -19.06
C ASN A 11 -11.61 15.08 -19.32
N PHE A 12 -11.68 14.04 -20.17
CA PHE A 12 -10.62 13.03 -20.35
C PHE A 12 -9.26 13.58 -20.85
N ILE A 13 -9.26 14.67 -21.62
CA ILE A 13 -8.06 15.20 -22.27
C ILE A 13 -7.09 15.88 -21.29
N ARG A 14 -7.58 16.43 -20.16
CA ARG A 14 -6.74 17.29 -19.30
C ARG A 14 -5.59 16.59 -18.58
N ASN A 15 -5.66 15.27 -18.41
CA ASN A 15 -4.64 14.47 -17.70
C ASN A 15 -4.08 13.30 -18.54
N GLY A 16 -4.27 13.32 -19.87
CA GLY A 16 -3.75 12.26 -20.75
C GLY A 16 -4.47 10.91 -20.63
N TYR A 17 -5.71 10.87 -20.14
CA TYR A 17 -6.50 9.64 -20.02
C TYR A 17 -7.29 9.36 -21.30
N PHE A 18 -7.08 8.18 -21.88
CA PHE A 18 -7.70 7.75 -23.14
C PHE A 18 -8.32 6.36 -22.96
N PRO A 19 -9.62 6.25 -22.63
CA PRO A 19 -10.25 4.94 -22.46
C PRO A 19 -10.18 4.14 -23.75
N THR A 20 -9.92 2.84 -23.65
CA THR A 20 -10.00 1.94 -24.80
C THR A 20 -11.44 1.88 -25.29
N ASP A 21 -11.66 2.14 -26.58
CA ASP A 21 -13.00 2.09 -27.15
C ASP A 21 -13.50 0.64 -27.24
N ALA A 22 -14.84 0.49 -27.21
CA ALA A 22 -15.47 -0.82 -27.18
C ALA A 22 -15.20 -1.66 -28.45
N VAL A 23 -14.97 -1.03 -29.61
CA VAL A 23 -14.71 -1.76 -30.86
C VAL A 23 -13.31 -2.36 -30.83
N THR A 24 -12.30 -1.57 -30.45
CA THR A 24 -10.94 -2.06 -30.23
C THR A 24 -10.92 -3.19 -29.21
N LEU A 25 -11.58 -3.01 -28.06
CA LEU A 25 -11.61 -4.01 -27.01
C LEU A 25 -12.28 -5.32 -27.45
N ALA A 26 -13.43 -5.24 -28.14
CA ALA A 26 -14.13 -6.40 -28.67
C ALA A 26 -13.29 -7.20 -29.68
N ARG A 27 -12.41 -6.53 -30.45
CA ARG A 27 -11.48 -7.18 -31.39
C ARG A 27 -10.21 -7.72 -30.72
N ILE A 28 -9.82 -7.20 -29.55
CA ILE A 28 -8.72 -7.74 -28.73
C ILE A 28 -9.11 -9.07 -28.06
N MET A 29 -10.31 -9.18 -27.51
CA MET A 29 -10.76 -10.35 -26.75
C MET A 29 -10.60 -11.71 -27.45
N PRO A 30 -10.97 -11.89 -28.74
CA PRO A 30 -10.81 -13.17 -29.42
C PRO A 30 -9.33 -13.53 -29.69
N ALA A 31 -8.42 -12.56 -29.65
CA ALA A 31 -6.98 -12.79 -29.78
C ALA A 31 -6.35 -13.41 -28.52
N LEU A 32 -7.07 -13.49 -27.41
CA LEU A 32 -6.56 -13.94 -26.12
C LEU A 32 -7.30 -15.19 -25.64
N THR A 33 -6.56 -16.13 -25.04
CA THR A 33 -7.12 -17.33 -24.40
C THR A 33 -6.33 -17.67 -23.13
N LEU A 34 -6.91 -18.48 -22.24
CA LEU A 34 -6.18 -19.06 -21.11
C LEU A 34 -5.30 -20.21 -21.61
N ALA A 35 -4.03 -20.25 -21.20
CA ALA A 35 -3.12 -21.34 -21.56
C ALA A 35 -3.52 -22.66 -20.88
N ASP A 36 -4.02 -22.56 -19.65
CA ASP A 36 -4.54 -23.68 -18.85
C ASP A 36 -5.89 -23.23 -18.27
N PRO A 37 -7.04 -23.75 -18.76
CA PRO A 37 -8.35 -23.33 -18.30
C PRO A 37 -8.63 -23.70 -16.84
N ASP A 38 -7.90 -24.66 -16.29
CA ASP A 38 -8.08 -25.17 -14.92
C ASP A 38 -7.20 -24.44 -13.89
N ARG A 39 -6.46 -23.41 -14.31
CA ARG A 39 -5.62 -22.61 -13.42
C ARG A 39 -5.94 -21.12 -13.51
N PRO A 40 -6.05 -20.43 -12.35
CA PRO A 40 -6.32 -19.01 -12.37
C PRO A 40 -5.13 -18.23 -12.95
N VAL A 41 -5.44 -17.19 -13.71
CA VAL A 41 -4.47 -16.24 -14.27
C VAL A 41 -4.59 -14.88 -13.58
N ARG A 42 -3.51 -14.09 -13.64
CA ARG A 42 -3.46 -12.73 -13.07
C ARG A 42 -3.30 -11.71 -14.20
N LEU A 43 -4.22 -10.77 -14.27
CA LEU A 43 -4.28 -9.73 -15.30
C LEU A 43 -3.99 -8.39 -14.62
N LEU A 44 -3.07 -7.62 -15.20
CA LEU A 44 -2.70 -6.31 -14.68
C LEU A 44 -2.98 -5.23 -15.72
N ASP A 45 -3.67 -4.17 -15.29
CA ASP A 45 -3.71 -2.88 -15.97
C ASP A 45 -3.11 -1.79 -15.05
N PRO A 46 -1.91 -1.27 -15.35
CA PRO A 46 -1.21 -0.32 -14.50
C PRO A 46 -1.70 1.13 -14.66
N CYS A 47 -2.72 1.34 -15.49
CA CYS A 47 -3.33 2.63 -15.80
C CYS A 47 -4.82 2.41 -16.10
N CYS A 48 -5.52 1.75 -15.17
CA CYS A 48 -6.78 1.07 -15.46
C CYS A 48 -7.97 1.99 -15.68
N GLY A 49 -7.84 3.29 -15.38
CA GLY A 49 -8.97 4.20 -15.43
C GLY A 49 -10.07 3.75 -14.49
N GLU A 50 -11.27 3.67 -15.04
CA GLU A 50 -12.46 3.16 -14.35
C GLU A 50 -12.52 1.62 -14.29
N GLY A 51 -11.52 0.90 -14.82
CA GLY A 51 -11.43 -0.55 -14.78
C GLY A 51 -12.27 -1.29 -15.83
N ALA A 52 -13.08 -0.58 -16.61
CA ALA A 52 -14.02 -1.18 -17.57
C ALA A 52 -13.36 -2.14 -18.58
N ALA A 53 -12.23 -1.75 -19.19
CA ALA A 53 -11.57 -2.56 -20.21
C ALA A 53 -11.05 -3.90 -19.65
N LEU A 54 -10.36 -3.85 -18.50
CA LEU A 54 -9.83 -5.04 -17.84
C LEU A 54 -10.96 -5.93 -17.30
N HIS A 55 -12.04 -5.34 -16.79
CA HIS A 55 -13.22 -6.05 -16.31
C HIS A 55 -13.93 -6.83 -17.44
N GLU A 56 -14.18 -6.17 -18.57
CA GLU A 56 -14.84 -6.81 -19.72
C GLU A 56 -13.96 -7.93 -20.29
N LEU A 57 -12.65 -7.68 -20.42
CA LEU A 57 -11.70 -8.71 -20.86
C LEU A 57 -11.66 -9.91 -19.91
N GLY A 58 -11.60 -9.65 -18.60
CA GLY A 58 -11.63 -10.69 -17.58
C GLY A 58 -12.90 -11.52 -17.65
N THR A 59 -14.06 -10.87 -17.78
CA THR A 59 -15.36 -11.52 -17.94
C THR A 59 -15.40 -12.41 -19.20
N ALA A 60 -14.91 -11.92 -20.32
CA ALA A 60 -14.85 -12.68 -21.57
C ALA A 60 -13.91 -13.90 -21.50
N LEU A 61 -12.86 -13.84 -20.68
CA LEU A 61 -11.96 -14.97 -20.42
C LEU A 61 -12.60 -16.00 -19.47
N VAL A 62 -13.26 -15.54 -18.40
CA VAL A 62 -13.99 -16.41 -17.46
C VAL A 62 -15.13 -17.15 -18.16
N ALA A 63 -15.87 -16.48 -19.05
CA ALA A 63 -16.96 -17.11 -19.82
C ALA A 63 -16.49 -18.26 -20.73
N ARG A 64 -15.20 -18.31 -21.06
CA ARG A 64 -14.56 -19.38 -21.84
C ARG A 64 -13.81 -20.39 -20.97
N SER A 65 -13.81 -20.22 -19.65
CA SER A 65 -13.14 -21.10 -18.69
C SER A 65 -14.11 -22.13 -18.09
N THR A 66 -13.54 -23.24 -17.63
CA THR A 66 -14.21 -24.26 -16.82
C THR A 66 -14.31 -23.85 -15.34
N MET A 67 -13.59 -22.81 -14.90
CA MET A 67 -13.52 -22.35 -13.51
C MET A 67 -14.18 -20.97 -13.30
N PRO A 68 -15.03 -20.80 -12.27
CA PRO A 68 -15.63 -19.50 -11.94
C PRO A 68 -14.59 -18.41 -11.61
N ASP A 69 -13.51 -18.79 -10.91
CA ASP A 69 -12.46 -17.86 -10.45
C ASP A 69 -11.20 -17.95 -11.32
N ALA A 70 -11.36 -18.19 -12.63
CA ALA A 70 -10.25 -18.38 -13.56
C ALA A 70 -9.37 -17.13 -13.76
N VAL A 71 -9.87 -15.95 -13.38
CA VAL A 71 -9.21 -14.66 -13.63
C VAL A 71 -9.17 -13.88 -12.32
N ARG A 72 -8.01 -13.27 -12.03
CA ARG A 72 -7.87 -12.22 -11.02
C ARG A 72 -7.34 -10.96 -11.67
N THR A 73 -8.01 -9.84 -11.42
CA THR A 73 -7.75 -8.54 -12.02
C THR A 73 -7.08 -7.58 -11.03
N PHE A 74 -6.02 -6.92 -11.50
CA PHE A 74 -5.24 -5.95 -10.73
C PHE A 74 -5.22 -4.63 -11.49
N GLY A 75 -5.58 -3.54 -10.82
CA GLY A 75 -5.62 -2.19 -11.39
C GLY A 75 -4.76 -1.20 -10.61
N ILE A 76 -4.10 -0.29 -11.31
CA ILE A 76 -3.50 0.91 -10.70
C ILE A 76 -4.09 2.13 -11.40
N GLU A 77 -4.56 3.11 -10.63
CA GLU A 77 -5.05 4.36 -11.18
C GLU A 77 -4.66 5.53 -10.26
N TYR A 78 -4.19 6.61 -10.88
CA TYR A 78 -3.74 7.81 -10.16
C TYR A 78 -4.89 8.75 -9.79
N ASP A 79 -5.95 8.81 -10.61
CA ASP A 79 -7.11 9.65 -10.36
C ASP A 79 -8.06 9.01 -9.35
N ARG A 80 -8.41 9.78 -8.32
CA ARG A 80 -9.23 9.31 -7.21
C ARG A 80 -10.61 8.81 -7.63
N GLU A 81 -11.31 9.55 -8.50
CA GLU A 81 -12.68 9.18 -8.86
C GLU A 81 -12.68 7.90 -9.70
N ARG A 82 -11.77 7.83 -10.68
CA ARG A 82 -11.62 6.64 -11.53
C ARG A 82 -11.16 5.42 -10.74
N ALA A 83 -10.19 5.57 -9.84
CA ALA A 83 -9.71 4.46 -9.03
C ALA A 83 -10.81 3.90 -8.10
N TRP A 84 -11.74 4.74 -7.64
CA TRP A 84 -12.81 4.29 -6.72
C TRP A 84 -13.86 3.53 -7.50
N HIS A 85 -14.18 3.97 -8.71
CA HIS A 85 -15.02 3.21 -9.62
C HIS A 85 -14.35 1.86 -9.99
N ALA A 86 -13.05 1.86 -10.28
CA ALA A 86 -12.32 0.63 -10.59
C ALA A 86 -12.33 -0.38 -9.42
N LYS A 87 -12.30 0.08 -8.16
CA LYS A 87 -12.44 -0.79 -6.97
C LYS A 87 -13.79 -1.50 -6.88
N GLU A 88 -14.82 -1.03 -7.57
CA GLU A 88 -16.14 -1.67 -7.61
C GLU A 88 -16.22 -2.81 -8.64
N VAL A 89 -15.36 -2.80 -9.67
CA VAL A 89 -15.45 -3.73 -10.80
C VAL A 89 -14.25 -4.67 -10.95
N LEU A 90 -13.08 -4.34 -10.39
CA LEU A 90 -11.87 -5.17 -10.40
C LEU A 90 -11.62 -5.77 -9.01
N ASP A 91 -10.89 -6.89 -8.96
CA ASP A 91 -10.65 -7.64 -7.72
C ASP A 91 -9.73 -6.90 -6.74
N THR A 92 -8.72 -6.20 -7.26
CA THR A 92 -7.77 -5.45 -6.44
C THR A 92 -7.28 -4.22 -7.19
N VAL A 93 -7.53 -3.04 -6.63
CA VAL A 93 -7.10 -1.76 -7.22
C VAL A 93 -6.35 -0.92 -6.20
N ALA A 94 -5.21 -0.37 -6.61
CA ALA A 94 -4.48 0.63 -5.85
C ALA A 94 -4.72 2.03 -6.43
N HIS A 95 -5.09 2.99 -5.58
CA HIS A 95 -5.06 4.40 -5.96
C HIS A 95 -3.73 5.02 -5.57
N THR A 96 -2.86 5.13 -6.56
CA THR A 96 -1.51 5.63 -6.39
C THR A 96 -0.86 5.85 -7.75
N ASP A 97 0.32 6.46 -7.75
CA ASP A 97 1.17 6.47 -8.93
C ASP A 97 1.77 5.08 -9.16
N VAL A 98 1.82 4.63 -10.42
CA VAL A 98 2.46 3.35 -10.80
C VAL A 98 3.89 3.23 -10.26
N HIS A 99 4.61 4.33 -10.09
CA HIS A 99 5.96 4.38 -9.53
C HIS A 99 6.01 4.03 -8.04
N ASP A 100 4.96 4.36 -7.30
CA ASP A 100 4.79 4.09 -5.86
C ASP A 100 4.33 2.65 -5.58
N MET A 101 4.17 1.83 -6.62
CA MET A 101 3.81 0.41 -6.50
C MET A 101 5.02 -0.52 -6.40
N PHE A 102 4.90 -1.48 -5.48
CA PHE A 102 5.69 -2.71 -5.43
C PHE A 102 4.83 -3.90 -5.86
N ILE A 103 5.18 -4.49 -7.01
CA ILE A 103 4.57 -5.72 -7.52
C ILE A 103 5.67 -6.75 -7.73
N THR A 104 5.43 -7.98 -7.28
CA THR A 104 6.38 -9.09 -7.45
C THR A 104 6.72 -9.27 -8.92
N ALA A 105 8.02 -9.27 -9.25
CA ALA A 105 8.47 -9.46 -10.62
C ALA A 105 7.99 -10.80 -11.19
N ARG A 106 7.56 -10.81 -12.46
CA ARG A 106 7.08 -12.00 -13.18
C ARG A 106 5.88 -12.69 -12.52
N SER A 107 5.02 -11.93 -11.85
CA SER A 107 3.84 -12.46 -11.15
C SER A 107 2.55 -12.34 -11.94
N MET A 108 2.53 -11.60 -13.06
CA MET A 108 1.33 -11.38 -13.89
C MET A 108 1.36 -12.22 -15.17
N GLY A 109 0.22 -12.79 -15.56
CA GLY A 109 0.08 -13.57 -16.80
C GLY A 109 -0.23 -12.69 -18.01
N LEU A 110 -0.99 -11.62 -17.82
CA LEU A 110 -1.32 -10.61 -18.83
C LEU A 110 -0.97 -9.22 -18.30
N LEU A 111 -0.38 -8.41 -19.17
CA LEU A 111 -0.23 -6.96 -18.99
C LEU A 111 -1.06 -6.25 -20.07
N PHE A 112 -2.18 -5.66 -19.68
CA PHE A 112 -3.00 -4.81 -20.53
C PHE A 112 -2.56 -3.37 -20.30
N LEU A 113 -1.87 -2.77 -21.27
CA LEU A 113 -1.14 -1.52 -21.11
C LEU A 113 -1.64 -0.49 -22.12
N ASN A 114 -2.51 0.41 -21.67
CA ASN A 114 -2.95 1.59 -22.40
C ASN A 114 -2.53 2.85 -21.62
N PRO A 115 -1.22 3.19 -21.61
CA PRO A 115 -0.67 4.21 -20.73
C PRO A 115 -1.18 5.60 -21.12
N PRO A 116 -1.11 6.60 -20.20
CA PRO A 116 -1.38 7.97 -20.56
C PRO A 116 -0.39 8.46 -21.63
N TYR A 117 -0.87 9.32 -22.55
CA TYR A 117 -0.05 9.81 -23.66
C TYR A 117 0.54 11.18 -23.39
N GLY A 118 1.81 11.36 -23.79
CA GLY A 118 2.49 12.64 -23.75
C GLY A 118 3.81 12.62 -22.99
N ASP A 119 4.36 13.82 -22.81
CA ASP A 119 5.61 14.05 -22.11
C ASP A 119 5.37 14.13 -20.60
N VAL A 120 6.34 13.68 -19.80
CA VAL A 120 6.34 13.99 -18.36
C VAL A 120 6.34 15.51 -18.18
N VAL A 121 5.41 16.02 -17.37
CA VAL A 121 5.44 17.42 -16.95
C VAL A 121 6.66 17.60 -16.04
N SER A 122 7.77 18.06 -16.62
CA SER A 122 9.00 18.29 -15.87
C SER A 122 8.81 19.45 -14.88
N ASP A 123 8.99 19.18 -13.59
CA ASP A 123 9.28 20.26 -12.64
C ASP A 123 10.57 20.96 -13.10
N LYS A 124 10.47 22.27 -13.33
CA LYS A 124 11.54 23.12 -13.87
C LYS A 124 12.85 22.96 -13.07
N ALA A 125 13.83 22.26 -13.63
CA ALA A 125 15.27 22.56 -13.59
C ALA A 125 16.10 21.31 -13.89
N GLN A 126 16.34 21.00 -15.17
CA GLN A 126 17.58 20.33 -15.55
C GLN A 126 17.96 20.70 -16.98
N THR A 127 19.05 21.46 -17.07
CA THR A 127 19.77 21.79 -18.30
C THR A 127 20.41 20.53 -18.87
N GLY A 128 19.90 20.06 -20.01
CA GLY A 128 20.50 19.04 -20.84
C GLY A 128 19.54 18.67 -21.97
N GLU A 129 20.05 18.56 -23.21
CA GLU A 129 19.31 18.11 -24.40
C GLU A 129 18.94 16.61 -24.29
N ARG A 130 18.21 16.22 -23.26
CA ARG A 130 17.50 14.93 -23.21
C ARG A 130 16.10 15.17 -23.74
N GLN A 131 15.68 14.37 -24.73
CA GLN A 131 14.28 14.32 -25.12
C GLN A 131 13.43 14.08 -23.87
N PRO A 132 12.29 14.77 -23.69
CA PRO A 132 11.42 14.53 -22.56
C PRO A 132 11.05 13.04 -22.50
N ASP A 133 11.19 12.44 -21.32
CA ASP A 133 10.81 11.03 -21.14
C ASP A 133 9.31 10.91 -21.37
N ARG A 134 8.94 10.11 -22.37
CA ARG A 134 7.54 9.89 -22.76
C ARG A 134 6.86 8.94 -21.78
N LEU A 135 5.64 9.28 -21.35
CA LEU A 135 4.88 8.50 -20.38
C LEU A 135 4.68 7.05 -20.85
N GLU A 136 4.45 6.84 -22.15
CA GLU A 136 4.25 5.50 -22.71
C GLU A 136 5.48 4.60 -22.47
N LYS A 137 6.70 5.14 -22.66
CA LYS A 137 7.95 4.42 -22.44
C LYS A 137 8.22 4.19 -20.96
N ILE A 138 7.93 5.18 -20.11
CA ILE A 138 8.11 5.08 -18.65
C ILE A 138 7.21 3.97 -18.08
N PHE A 139 5.92 3.99 -18.42
CA PHE A 139 4.98 2.96 -18.00
C PHE A 139 5.41 1.59 -18.49
N TYR A 140 5.81 1.46 -19.76
CA TYR A 140 6.34 0.22 -20.29
C TYR A 140 7.56 -0.29 -19.48
N LEU A 141 8.56 0.56 -19.26
CA LEU A 141 9.77 0.20 -18.52
C LEU A 141 9.48 -0.24 -17.07
N LYS A 142 8.57 0.46 -16.39
CA LYS A 142 8.18 0.15 -15.01
C LYS A 142 7.38 -1.15 -14.90
N THR A 143 6.50 -1.42 -15.86
CA THR A 143 5.46 -2.45 -15.73
C THR A 143 5.85 -3.79 -16.37
N VAL A 144 6.61 -3.77 -17.47
CA VAL A 144 7.08 -5.00 -18.15
C VAL A 144 7.77 -5.97 -17.20
N PRO A 145 8.63 -5.57 -16.24
CA PRO A 145 9.23 -6.50 -15.28
C PRO A 145 8.24 -7.36 -14.47
N TRP A 146 7.00 -6.88 -14.26
CA TRP A 146 5.95 -7.59 -13.52
C TRP A 146 5.30 -8.73 -14.31
N LEU A 147 5.35 -8.67 -15.65
CA LEU A 147 4.85 -9.72 -16.54
C LEU A 147 5.72 -10.98 -16.46
N ALA A 148 5.11 -12.17 -16.40
CA ALA A 148 5.82 -13.44 -16.37
C ALA A 148 6.48 -13.76 -17.72
N PHE A 149 7.52 -14.60 -17.72
CA PHE A 149 7.98 -15.18 -18.99
C PHE A 149 6.89 -16.08 -19.56
N GLY A 150 6.66 -15.99 -20.87
CA GLY A 150 5.48 -16.56 -21.54
C GLY A 150 4.21 -15.72 -21.36
N GLY A 151 4.23 -14.67 -20.52
CA GLY A 151 3.11 -13.77 -20.32
C GLY A 151 2.83 -12.91 -21.55
N VAL A 152 1.58 -12.49 -21.70
CA VAL A 152 1.11 -11.73 -22.86
C VAL A 152 1.09 -10.23 -22.54
N LEU A 153 1.65 -9.43 -23.43
CA LEU A 153 1.49 -7.97 -23.46
C LEU A 153 0.43 -7.63 -24.50
N VAL A 154 -0.54 -6.80 -24.09
CA VAL A 154 -1.41 -6.04 -24.99
C VAL A 154 -1.08 -4.58 -24.78
N LEU A 155 -0.40 -3.96 -25.74
CA LEU A 155 0.05 -2.58 -25.66
C LEU A 155 -0.76 -1.71 -26.62
N ILE A 156 -1.40 -0.66 -26.09
CA ILE A 156 -2.18 0.30 -26.86
C ILE A 156 -1.51 1.66 -26.77
N VAL A 157 -0.91 2.11 -27.87
CA VAL A 157 -0.17 3.38 -27.92
C VAL A 157 -0.35 4.06 -29.27
N PRO A 158 -0.15 5.38 -29.39
CA PRO A 158 -0.18 6.04 -30.70
C PRO A 158 0.95 5.55 -31.61
N HIS A 159 0.70 5.33 -32.90
CA HIS A 159 1.71 4.76 -33.81
C HIS A 159 2.99 5.60 -33.91
N TYR A 160 2.91 6.92 -33.69
CA TYR A 160 4.06 7.83 -33.75
C TYR A 160 5.02 7.67 -32.56
N VAL A 161 4.67 6.89 -31.52
CA VAL A 161 5.58 6.61 -30.39
C VAL A 161 6.56 5.47 -30.67
N MET A 162 6.37 4.74 -31.77
CA MET A 162 7.16 3.56 -32.15
C MET A 162 8.54 3.91 -32.73
N ASP A 163 9.27 4.79 -32.05
CA ASP A 163 10.63 5.16 -32.44
C ASP A 163 11.63 4.00 -32.26
N ARG A 164 12.86 4.22 -32.74
CA ARG A 164 13.91 3.19 -32.70
C ARG A 164 14.22 2.70 -31.29
N GLU A 165 14.13 3.56 -30.29
CA GLU A 165 14.37 3.18 -28.90
C GLU A 165 13.26 2.24 -28.40
N PHE A 166 12.00 2.63 -28.58
CA PHE A 166 10.87 1.84 -28.07
C PHE A 166 10.76 0.49 -28.76
N THR A 167 10.93 0.47 -30.08
CA THR A 167 10.90 -0.75 -30.88
C THR A 167 12.03 -1.71 -30.52
N THR A 168 13.23 -1.18 -30.20
CA THR A 168 14.35 -1.98 -29.68
C THR A 168 14.01 -2.58 -28.31
N MET A 169 13.38 -1.81 -27.42
CA MET A 169 12.94 -2.32 -26.10
C MET A 169 11.90 -3.43 -26.22
N ILE A 170 10.97 -3.33 -27.18
CA ILE A 170 9.97 -4.36 -27.47
C ILE A 170 10.65 -5.61 -28.04
N ALA A 171 11.46 -5.45 -29.10
CA ALA A 171 12.14 -6.56 -29.78
C ALA A 171 13.12 -7.32 -28.87
N ARG A 172 13.64 -6.68 -27.82
CA ARG A 172 14.48 -7.32 -26.80
C ARG A 172 13.70 -8.23 -25.85
N ASN A 173 12.49 -7.84 -25.47
CA ASN A 173 11.74 -8.47 -24.37
C ASN A 173 10.61 -9.36 -24.85
N PHE A 174 10.20 -9.25 -26.11
CA PHE A 174 9.04 -9.95 -26.65
C PHE A 174 9.37 -10.77 -27.90
N THR A 175 8.55 -11.80 -28.14
CA THR A 175 8.49 -12.66 -29.33
C THR A 175 7.01 -12.78 -29.74
N HIS A 176 6.73 -13.36 -30.92
CA HIS A 176 5.39 -13.47 -31.49
C HIS A 176 4.69 -12.10 -31.52
N VAL A 177 5.40 -11.06 -31.96
CA VAL A 177 4.90 -9.69 -31.91
C VAL A 177 4.07 -9.39 -33.15
N GLU A 178 2.80 -9.12 -32.95
CA GLU A 178 1.88 -8.66 -34.01
C GLU A 178 1.35 -7.27 -33.68
N VAL A 179 1.18 -6.44 -34.71
CA VAL A 179 0.80 -5.03 -34.54
C VAL A 179 -0.30 -4.70 -35.53
N PHE A 180 -1.32 -4.00 -35.05
CA PHE A 180 -2.49 -3.60 -35.81
C PHE A 180 -2.87 -2.16 -35.50
N LEU A 181 -3.47 -1.45 -36.44
CA LEU A 181 -4.14 -0.19 -36.14
C LEU A 181 -5.43 -0.44 -35.38
N ALA A 182 -5.71 0.37 -34.35
CA ALA A 182 -7.00 0.34 -33.67
C ALA A 182 -8.13 0.78 -34.64
N PRO A 183 -9.33 0.20 -34.59
CA PRO A 183 -10.45 0.65 -35.43
C PRO A 183 -10.82 2.12 -35.20
N ASP A 184 -10.76 2.60 -33.96
CA ASP A 184 -10.87 4.02 -33.66
C ASP A 184 -9.52 4.72 -33.85
N GLN A 185 -9.45 5.59 -34.86
CA GLN A 185 -8.26 6.35 -35.20
C GLN A 185 -8.23 7.77 -34.60
N THR A 186 -9.16 8.10 -33.69
CA THR A 186 -9.21 9.42 -33.02
C THR A 186 -7.88 9.78 -32.36
N PHE A 187 -7.19 8.79 -31.76
CA PHE A 187 -5.89 8.96 -31.11
C PHE A 187 -4.72 8.31 -31.88
N LYS A 188 -4.95 7.89 -33.13
CA LYS A 188 -3.94 7.24 -33.99
C LYS A 188 -3.30 6.02 -33.34
N GLN A 189 -4.11 5.27 -32.60
CA GLN A 189 -3.65 4.15 -31.78
C GLN A 189 -3.33 2.93 -32.64
N LEU A 190 -2.34 2.17 -32.18
CA LEU A 190 -2.10 0.79 -32.56
C LEU A 190 -2.30 -0.12 -31.34
N VAL A 191 -2.58 -1.38 -31.63
CA VAL A 191 -2.60 -2.48 -30.67
C VAL A 191 -1.46 -3.41 -31.03
N LEU A 192 -0.56 -3.63 -30.08
CA LEU A 192 0.55 -4.56 -30.18
C LEU A 192 0.34 -5.72 -29.22
N PHE A 193 0.41 -6.93 -29.76
CA PHE A 193 0.47 -8.16 -28.99
C PHE A 193 1.90 -8.67 -28.93
N GLY A 194 2.29 -9.28 -27.83
CA GLY A 194 3.60 -9.92 -27.72
C GLY A 194 3.70 -10.88 -26.55
N VAL A 195 4.49 -11.94 -26.71
CA VAL A 195 4.78 -12.91 -25.66
C VAL A 195 6.14 -12.58 -25.02
N LYS A 196 6.15 -12.37 -23.71
CA LYS A 196 7.36 -12.00 -22.98
C LYS A 196 8.38 -13.14 -22.99
N ARG A 197 9.60 -12.87 -23.45
CA ARG A 197 10.73 -13.80 -23.44
C ARG A 197 11.82 -13.36 -22.47
N ARG A 198 12.78 -14.27 -22.24
CA ARG A 198 14.05 -13.88 -21.62
C ARG A 198 14.80 -12.99 -22.60
N ALA A 199 15.35 -11.88 -22.09
CA ALA A 199 16.14 -10.97 -22.88
C ALA A 199 17.49 -11.64 -23.23
N ASP A 200 17.52 -12.23 -24.42
CA ASP A 200 18.72 -12.84 -25.01
C ASP A 200 18.95 -12.17 -26.36
N GLY A 201 19.66 -11.04 -26.33
CA GLY A 201 19.86 -10.16 -27.48
C GLY A 201 18.61 -9.42 -27.97
N VAL A 202 18.84 -8.49 -28.91
CA VAL A 202 17.78 -7.77 -29.62
C VAL A 202 17.51 -8.50 -30.93
N ASP A 203 16.24 -8.82 -31.20
CA ASP A 203 15.82 -9.24 -32.55
C ASP A 203 15.85 -8.01 -33.47
N THR A 204 16.93 -7.86 -34.23
CA THR A 204 17.15 -6.70 -35.08
C THR A 204 16.17 -6.63 -36.25
N ALA A 205 15.69 -7.78 -36.74
CA ALA A 205 14.70 -7.83 -37.81
C ALA A 205 13.34 -7.36 -37.31
N LEU A 206 12.93 -7.80 -36.12
CA LEU A 206 11.72 -7.32 -35.48
C LEU A 206 11.80 -5.82 -35.15
N ALA A 207 12.91 -5.36 -34.57
CA ALA A 207 13.11 -3.94 -34.26
C ALA A 207 13.02 -3.07 -35.52
N ALA A 208 13.67 -3.49 -36.61
CA ALA A 208 13.62 -2.78 -37.89
C ALA A 208 12.20 -2.75 -38.47
N ARG A 209 11.47 -3.88 -38.44
CA ARG A 209 10.08 -3.95 -38.92
C ARG A 209 9.17 -2.99 -38.15
N LEU A 210 9.29 -2.96 -36.82
CA LEU A 210 8.47 -2.08 -35.98
C LEU A 210 8.84 -0.60 -36.18
N ALA A 211 10.13 -0.28 -36.41
CA ALA A 211 10.57 1.10 -36.63
C ALA A 211 9.97 1.73 -37.90
N ARG A 212 9.65 0.92 -38.93
CA ARG A 212 8.99 1.41 -40.16
C ARG A 212 7.60 1.98 -39.90
N ILE A 213 6.94 1.62 -38.79
CA ILE A 213 5.65 2.19 -38.38
C ILE A 213 5.78 3.69 -38.10
N HIS A 214 6.88 4.10 -37.44
CA HIS A 214 7.16 5.52 -37.19
C HIS A 214 7.50 6.27 -38.48
N GLU A 215 8.06 5.58 -39.48
CA GLU A 215 8.38 6.11 -40.80
C GLU A 215 7.15 6.20 -41.73
N GLY A 216 6.00 5.66 -41.31
CA GLY A 216 4.73 5.77 -42.03
C GLY A 216 4.22 4.47 -42.68
N GLU A 217 4.95 3.36 -42.55
CA GLU A 217 4.45 2.03 -42.95
C GLU A 217 3.48 1.50 -41.90
N LEU A 218 2.24 1.97 -41.97
CA LEU A 218 1.21 1.63 -41.00
C LEU A 218 0.79 0.16 -41.12
N PRO A 219 0.58 -0.56 -40.00
CA PRO A 219 0.10 -1.93 -40.00
C PRO A 219 -1.36 -2.02 -40.48
N PRO A 220 -1.85 -3.22 -40.83
CA PRO A 220 -3.28 -3.41 -41.10
C PRO A 220 -4.13 -3.08 -39.86
N GLU A 221 -5.40 -2.75 -40.09
CA GLU A 221 -6.37 -2.59 -39.00
C GLU A 221 -6.57 -3.91 -38.24
N LEU A 222 -6.85 -3.81 -36.94
CA LEU A 222 -7.15 -4.94 -36.08
C LEU A 222 -8.39 -5.68 -36.62
N PRO A 223 -8.30 -6.97 -36.97
CA PRO A 223 -9.36 -7.64 -37.71
C PRO A 223 -10.63 -7.83 -36.88
N GLU A 224 -11.79 -7.80 -37.52
CA GLU A 224 -13.08 -8.08 -36.88
C GLU A 224 -13.20 -9.51 -36.34
N SER A 225 -12.52 -10.45 -37.01
CA SER A 225 -12.43 -11.84 -36.60
C SER A 225 -10.97 -12.26 -36.48
N TRP A 226 -10.62 -12.86 -35.34
CA TRP A 226 -9.27 -13.36 -35.11
C TRP A 226 -9.10 -14.73 -35.76
N ALA A 227 -8.37 -14.78 -36.87
CA ALA A 227 -8.14 -16.02 -37.64
C ALA A 227 -6.86 -16.76 -37.26
N GLN A 228 -5.98 -16.13 -36.47
CA GLN A 228 -4.71 -16.70 -36.04
C GLN A 228 -4.88 -17.49 -34.74
N GLU A 229 -3.84 -18.25 -34.36
CA GLU A 229 -3.81 -18.87 -33.05
C GLU A 229 -3.87 -17.79 -31.96
N PRO A 230 -4.76 -17.89 -30.95
CA PRO A 230 -4.83 -16.91 -29.87
C PRO A 230 -3.56 -16.91 -29.02
N TYR A 231 -3.25 -15.76 -28.43
CA TYR A 231 -2.20 -15.63 -27.42
C TYR A 231 -2.65 -16.30 -26.11
N CYS A 232 -1.89 -17.30 -25.68
CA CYS A 232 -2.15 -18.06 -24.47
C CYS A 232 -1.61 -17.35 -23.23
N ILE A 233 -2.50 -16.92 -22.33
CA ILE A 233 -2.17 -16.27 -21.06
C ILE A 233 -1.78 -17.36 -20.05
N PRO A 234 -0.53 -17.39 -19.56
CA PRO A 234 -0.09 -18.40 -18.60
C PRO A 234 -0.60 -18.10 -17.19
N SER A 235 -0.85 -19.16 -16.42
CA SER A 235 -0.99 -19.04 -14.97
C SER A 235 0.39 -18.77 -14.32
N THR A 236 0.40 -17.97 -13.27
CA THR A 236 1.62 -17.65 -12.52
C THR A 236 1.59 -18.32 -11.14
N THR A 237 2.62 -19.11 -10.86
CA THR A 237 2.74 -19.86 -9.60
C THR A 237 3.49 -19.06 -8.54
N GLY A 238 3.18 -19.32 -7.27
CA GLY A 238 3.88 -18.75 -6.13
C GLY A 238 3.19 -17.50 -5.55
N GLU A 239 3.73 -17.07 -4.41
CA GLU A 239 3.29 -15.87 -3.71
C GLU A 239 3.58 -14.62 -4.54
N TYR A 240 2.70 -13.63 -4.41
CA TYR A 240 2.82 -12.35 -5.07
C TYR A 240 2.46 -11.24 -4.09
N ALA A 241 3.12 -10.11 -4.24
CA ALA A 241 2.79 -8.86 -3.58
C ALA A 241 2.22 -7.91 -4.63
N PHE A 242 1.16 -7.21 -4.25
CA PHE A 242 0.59 -6.07 -4.94
C PHE A 242 0.36 -5.00 -3.88
N VAL A 243 1.36 -4.14 -3.68
CA VAL A 243 1.41 -3.24 -2.52
C VAL A 243 1.77 -1.84 -2.96
N SER A 244 0.96 -0.87 -2.52
CA SER A 244 1.31 0.54 -2.63
C SER A 244 2.22 0.95 -1.47
N THR A 245 3.27 1.71 -1.76
CA THR A 245 4.16 2.29 -0.74
C THR A 245 3.55 3.52 -0.07
N ARG A 246 2.47 4.07 -0.65
CA ARG A 246 1.71 5.21 -0.13
C ARG A 246 0.23 4.87 -0.06
N ILE A 247 -0.42 5.29 1.01
CA ILE A 247 -1.87 5.12 1.19
C ILE A 247 -2.46 6.44 1.68
N ASP A 248 -3.52 6.91 1.03
CA ASP A 248 -4.26 8.08 1.48
C ASP A 248 -5.25 7.72 2.60
N ALA A 249 -5.80 8.74 3.27
CA ALA A 249 -6.73 8.54 4.38
C ALA A 249 -8.02 7.78 3.94
N PRO A 250 -8.70 8.14 2.83
CA PRO A 250 -9.84 7.35 2.34
C PRO A 250 -9.55 5.87 2.07
N GLN A 251 -8.39 5.53 1.47
CA GLN A 251 -7.99 4.13 1.24
C GLN A 251 -7.71 3.43 2.55
N LEU A 252 -7.00 4.10 3.48
CA LEU A 252 -6.72 3.52 4.78
C LEU A 252 -8.00 3.22 5.55
N GLU A 253 -8.96 4.14 5.55
CA GLU A 253 -10.27 3.91 6.16
C GLU A 253 -10.99 2.72 5.54
N HIS A 254 -11.02 2.63 4.19
CA HIS A 254 -11.61 1.51 3.47
C HIS A 254 -10.95 0.16 3.82
N GLU A 255 -9.62 0.10 3.86
CA GLU A 255 -8.89 -1.12 4.23
C GLU A 255 -9.07 -1.49 5.71
N LEU A 256 -9.10 -0.50 6.61
CA LEU A 256 -9.36 -0.73 8.03
C LEU A 256 -10.77 -1.26 8.28
N GLN A 257 -11.77 -0.81 7.53
CA GLN A 257 -13.12 -1.37 7.58
C GLN A 257 -13.14 -2.82 7.08
N ARG A 258 -12.50 -3.09 5.93
CA ARG A 258 -12.39 -4.45 5.37
C ARG A 258 -11.70 -5.42 6.34
N LEU A 259 -10.64 -4.97 6.99
CA LEU A 259 -9.83 -5.75 7.93
C LEU A 259 -10.28 -5.61 9.39
N GLN A 260 -11.42 -4.96 9.67
CA GLN A 260 -11.84 -4.62 11.02
C GLN A 260 -11.80 -5.81 11.98
N HIS A 261 -12.25 -6.99 11.51
CA HIS A 261 -12.27 -8.24 12.27
C HIS A 261 -10.87 -8.79 12.60
N ALA A 262 -9.87 -8.46 11.80
CA ALA A 262 -8.47 -8.84 11.98
C ALA A 262 -7.66 -7.79 12.78
N THR A 263 -8.21 -6.60 13.00
CA THR A 263 -7.56 -5.58 13.85
C THR A 263 -7.78 -5.85 15.33
N LEU A 264 -6.99 -5.20 16.19
CA LEU A 264 -7.21 -5.21 17.64
C LEU A 264 -8.34 -4.26 18.08
N TRP A 265 -8.92 -3.46 17.17
CA TRP A 265 -9.95 -2.48 17.51
C TRP A 265 -11.21 -3.07 18.16
N PRO A 266 -11.76 -4.22 17.71
CA PRO A 266 -12.90 -4.84 18.37
C PRO A 266 -12.61 -5.25 19.83
N GLN A 267 -11.35 -5.54 20.15
CA GLN A 267 -10.91 -5.96 21.48
C GLN A 267 -10.44 -4.78 22.34
N PHE A 268 -10.39 -3.56 21.78
CA PHE A 268 -9.83 -2.39 22.45
C PHE A 268 -10.51 -2.14 23.81
N ALA A 269 -11.84 -2.18 23.84
CA ALA A 269 -12.58 -2.02 25.10
C ALA A 269 -12.27 -3.16 26.09
N ALA A 270 -12.12 -4.41 25.65
CA ALA A 270 -11.79 -5.51 26.56
C ALA A 270 -10.36 -5.42 27.13
N MET A 271 -9.41 -4.97 26.31
CA MET A 271 -7.99 -4.89 26.69
C MET A 271 -7.65 -3.61 27.48
N PHE A 272 -8.30 -2.49 27.17
CA PHE A 272 -7.99 -1.18 27.73
C PHE A 272 -9.09 -0.60 28.62
N ALA A 273 -10.29 -1.18 28.68
CA ALA A 273 -11.20 -0.83 29.75
C ALA A 273 -10.66 -1.39 31.05
N THR A 274 -10.01 -0.53 31.83
CA THR A 274 -9.93 -0.67 33.26
C THR A 274 -11.36 -0.69 33.79
N LYS A 275 -11.95 -1.89 33.96
CA LYS A 275 -13.07 -2.03 34.89
C LYS A 275 -12.59 -1.41 36.19
N SER A 276 -13.28 -0.37 36.65
CA SER A 276 -13.09 0.13 38.00
C SER A 276 -13.36 -1.05 38.93
N VAL A 277 -12.30 -1.64 39.48
CA VAL A 277 -12.46 -2.67 40.50
C VAL A 277 -13.04 -1.93 41.69
N THR A 278 -14.34 -2.09 41.94
CA THR A 278 -14.93 -1.58 43.17
C THR A 278 -14.21 -2.30 44.31
N PRO A 279 -13.45 -1.58 45.16
CA PRO A 279 -12.68 -2.23 46.21
C PRO A 279 -13.67 -2.99 47.11
N ARG A 280 -13.50 -4.32 47.19
CA ARG A 280 -14.29 -5.14 48.09
C ARG A 280 -13.86 -4.83 49.52
N ARG A 281 -14.84 -4.67 50.42
CA ARG A 281 -14.54 -4.47 51.84
C ARG A 281 -13.75 -5.69 52.35
N PRO A 282 -12.58 -5.49 53.00
CA PRO A 282 -11.84 -6.59 53.61
C PRO A 282 -12.71 -7.37 54.60
N LEU A 283 -12.52 -8.69 54.69
CA LEU A 283 -13.24 -9.55 55.65
C LEU A 283 -12.86 -9.27 57.11
N ARG A 284 -11.74 -8.58 57.33
CA ARG A 284 -11.21 -8.19 58.63
C ARG A 284 -10.68 -6.77 58.55
N ASP A 285 -10.76 -6.03 59.63
CA ASP A 285 -10.18 -4.69 59.71
C ASP A 285 -8.67 -4.73 59.42
N LEU A 286 -8.20 -3.70 58.71
CA LEU A 286 -6.79 -3.52 58.42
C LEU A 286 -6.05 -3.25 59.73
N SER A 287 -4.96 -3.97 59.97
CA SER A 287 -4.05 -3.65 61.07
C SER A 287 -3.29 -2.34 60.79
N ASP A 288 -2.70 -1.77 61.83
CA ASP A 288 -1.90 -0.54 61.75
C ASP A 288 -0.80 -0.62 60.69
N TRP A 289 -0.18 -1.79 60.52
CA TRP A 289 0.83 -2.03 59.48
C TRP A 289 0.25 -1.88 58.06
N HIS A 290 -0.94 -2.43 57.81
CA HIS A 290 -1.60 -2.31 56.51
C HIS A 290 -1.99 -0.86 56.22
N LEU A 291 -2.46 -0.13 57.23
CA LEU A 291 -2.80 1.28 57.11
C LEU A 291 -1.56 2.13 56.83
N ALA A 292 -0.45 1.88 57.54
CA ALA A 292 0.82 2.56 57.30
C ALA A 292 1.35 2.32 55.88
N LEU A 293 1.30 1.08 55.39
CA LEU A 293 1.73 0.73 54.04
C LEU A 293 0.84 1.36 52.96
N ALA A 294 -0.48 1.31 53.13
CA ALA A 294 -1.42 1.90 52.18
C ALA A 294 -1.34 3.43 52.17
N LEU A 295 -1.09 4.06 53.32
CA LEU A 295 -0.80 5.48 53.41
C LEU A 295 0.49 5.82 52.67
N ALA A 296 1.60 5.13 52.95
CA ALA A 296 2.89 5.30 52.27
C ALA A 296 2.81 5.13 50.75
N ALA A 297 2.00 4.17 50.27
CA ALA A 297 1.75 3.92 48.86
C ALA A 297 0.80 4.94 48.19
N GLY A 298 0.33 5.96 48.93
CA GLY A 298 -0.58 6.99 48.45
C GLY A 298 -2.01 6.50 48.20
N GLN A 299 -2.38 5.33 48.72
CA GLN A 299 -3.72 4.74 48.58
C GLN A 299 -4.71 5.26 49.62
N ILE A 300 -4.22 5.85 50.72
CA ILE A 300 -5.04 6.49 51.75
C ILE A 300 -4.89 7.99 51.66
N THR A 301 -6.00 8.69 51.47
CA THR A 301 -6.11 10.15 51.52
C THR A 301 -7.33 10.55 52.33
N GLY A 302 -7.19 11.48 53.26
CA GLY A 302 -8.33 11.92 54.06
C GLY A 302 -7.94 12.78 55.26
N VAL A 303 -8.95 13.30 55.96
CA VAL A 303 -8.74 14.08 57.18
C VAL A 303 -8.66 13.12 58.36
N VAL A 304 -7.51 13.09 59.04
CA VAL A 304 -7.31 12.41 60.31
C VAL A 304 -7.43 13.41 61.46
N THR A 305 -7.97 12.96 62.59
CA THR A 305 -8.09 13.78 63.80
C THR A 305 -7.30 13.12 64.92
N GLY A 306 -6.32 13.84 65.47
CA GLY A 306 -5.52 13.42 66.61
C GLY A 306 -6.34 13.46 67.91
N ALA A 307 -5.86 12.76 68.93
CA ALA A 307 -6.49 12.75 70.27
C ALA A 307 -6.48 14.13 70.94
N ASP A 308 -5.57 15.01 70.52
CA ASP A 308 -5.46 16.41 70.94
C ASP A 308 -6.40 17.36 70.17
N GLY A 309 -7.23 16.82 69.26
CA GLY A 309 -8.15 17.59 68.42
C GLY A 309 -7.52 18.18 67.16
N THR A 310 -6.22 17.93 66.91
CA THR A 310 -5.53 18.37 65.69
C THR A 310 -6.09 17.64 64.48
N ARG A 311 -6.49 18.37 63.44
CA ARG A 311 -7.06 17.79 62.21
C ARG A 311 -6.08 17.95 61.07
N LEU A 312 -5.61 16.87 60.46
CA LEU A 312 -4.69 16.91 59.31
C LEU A 312 -5.32 16.25 58.10
N LEU A 313 -5.36 16.94 56.96
CA LEU A 313 -5.60 16.30 55.66
C LEU A 313 -4.29 15.66 55.21
N ILE A 314 -4.21 14.33 55.21
CA ILE A 314 -2.98 13.60 54.89
C ILE A 314 -3.03 12.98 53.49
N ARG A 315 -1.87 12.94 52.85
CA ARG A 315 -1.59 12.19 51.64
C ARG A 315 -0.18 11.63 51.74
N GLY A 316 -0.05 10.31 51.63
CA GLY A 316 1.26 9.72 51.46
C GLY A 316 1.71 9.71 50.01
N ASP A 317 3.02 9.71 49.84
CA ASP A 317 3.72 9.61 48.58
C ASP A 317 4.97 8.76 48.79
N THR A 318 5.50 8.19 47.71
CA THR A 318 6.74 7.42 47.74
C THR A 318 7.73 8.01 46.76
N ILE A 319 8.80 8.60 47.29
CA ILE A 319 9.83 9.26 46.49
C ILE A 319 10.97 8.28 46.26
N LYS A 320 11.32 8.08 45.00
CA LYS A 320 12.52 7.32 44.61
C LYS A 320 13.76 8.19 44.82
N GLN A 321 14.61 7.79 45.75
CA GLN A 321 15.93 8.36 45.98
C GLN A 321 17.00 7.44 45.39
N LYS A 322 18.09 8.01 44.89
CA LYS A 322 19.26 7.25 44.44
C LYS A 322 20.39 7.46 45.42
N GLU A 323 20.83 6.38 46.06
CA GLU A 323 22.04 6.37 46.88
C GLU A 323 23.19 5.87 46.01
N GLN A 324 24.30 6.63 45.98
CA GLN A 324 25.52 6.25 45.27
C GLN A 324 26.60 5.91 46.30
N GLU A 325 27.12 4.70 46.22
CA GLU A 325 28.24 4.22 47.03
C GLU A 325 29.42 3.94 46.09
N VAL A 326 30.58 4.53 46.37
CA VAL A 326 31.79 4.31 45.57
C VAL A 326 32.74 3.44 46.37
N GLN A 327 32.97 2.22 45.89
CA GLN A 327 33.91 1.28 46.48
C GLN A 327 35.19 1.31 45.64
N ILE A 328 36.31 1.64 46.28
CA ILE A 328 37.63 1.67 45.63
C ILE A 328 38.41 0.51 46.21
N GLU A 329 38.73 -0.46 45.37
CA GLU A 329 39.57 -1.60 45.73
C GLU A 329 40.89 -1.50 44.97
N GLU A 330 42.00 -1.59 45.68
CA GLU A 330 43.32 -1.70 45.08
C GLU A 330 43.64 -3.18 44.92
N THR A 331 43.83 -3.63 43.68
CA THR A 331 44.14 -5.03 43.40
C THR A 331 45.61 -5.33 43.67
N ASP A 332 45.94 -6.60 43.96
CA ASP A 332 47.31 -7.06 44.30
C ASP A 332 48.41 -6.73 43.27
N LYS A 333 48.03 -6.24 42.08
CA LYS A 333 48.92 -5.81 41.00
C LYS A 333 49.11 -4.29 40.90
N GLY A 334 48.54 -3.51 41.82
CA GLY A 334 48.62 -2.05 41.84
C GLY A 334 47.61 -1.34 40.94
N ASP A 335 46.67 -2.06 40.33
CA ASP A 335 45.57 -1.46 39.56
C ASP A 335 44.41 -1.09 40.49
N ILE A 336 43.95 0.16 40.39
CA ILE A 336 42.82 0.70 41.16
C ILE A 336 41.51 0.37 40.45
N ARG A 337 40.64 -0.39 41.10
CA ARG A 337 39.29 -0.71 40.62
C ARG A 337 38.25 0.09 41.39
N THR A 338 37.56 0.99 40.70
CA THR A 338 36.44 1.76 41.26
C THR A 338 35.11 1.12 40.84
N THR A 339 34.35 0.61 41.81
CA THR A 339 32.99 0.12 41.63
C THR A 339 32.00 1.16 42.14
N ILE A 340 31.17 1.72 41.26
CA ILE A 340 30.10 2.65 41.63
C ILE A 340 28.80 1.86 41.76
N LEU A 341 28.31 1.68 42.98
CA LEU A 341 27.05 1.05 43.27
C LEU A 341 25.95 2.11 43.38
N MET A 342 24.96 2.05 42.50
CA MET A 342 23.77 2.90 42.56
C MET A 342 22.60 2.07 43.09
N ARG A 343 22.09 2.42 44.27
CA ARG A 343 20.91 1.77 44.86
C ARG A 343 19.71 2.71 44.76
N ASP A 344 18.63 2.19 44.20
CA ASP A 344 17.33 2.85 44.21
C ASP A 344 16.66 2.59 45.58
N ARG A 345 16.44 3.65 46.36
CA ARG A 345 15.75 3.61 47.65
C ARG A 345 14.40 4.30 47.53
N PHE A 346 13.32 3.58 47.84
CA PHE A 346 11.98 4.15 47.89
C PHE A 346 11.69 4.64 49.31
N VAL A 347 11.60 5.96 49.49
CA VAL A 347 11.37 6.58 50.80
C VAL A 347 9.92 7.05 50.86
N PRO A 348 9.08 6.44 51.71
CA PRO A 348 7.72 6.91 51.92
C PRO A 348 7.78 8.26 52.65
N THR A 349 6.96 9.21 52.18
CA THR A 349 6.82 10.52 52.78
C THR A 349 5.34 10.81 52.95
N ILE A 350 4.93 11.29 54.13
CA ILE A 350 3.54 11.66 54.37
C ILE A 350 3.49 13.19 54.48
N ALA A 351 2.74 13.81 53.59
CA ALA A 351 2.43 15.23 53.68
C ALA A 351 1.06 15.42 54.34
N GLY A 352 0.96 16.40 55.22
CA GLY A 352 -0.29 16.82 55.85
C GLY A 352 -0.54 18.30 55.62
N ILE A 353 -1.81 18.69 55.52
CA ILE A 353 -2.25 20.09 55.65
C ILE A 353 -3.06 20.20 56.94
N ASP A 354 -2.69 21.14 57.81
CA ASP A 354 -3.40 21.37 59.05
C ASP A 354 -4.77 22.03 58.80
N PHE A 355 -5.83 21.34 59.20
CA PHE A 355 -7.24 21.72 59.10
C PHE A 355 -7.82 22.10 60.48
N THR A 356 -6.98 22.21 61.51
CA THR A 356 -7.38 22.63 62.85
C THR A 356 -7.77 24.11 62.82
N PRO A 357 -8.97 24.49 63.31
CA PRO A 357 -9.37 25.89 63.39
C PRO A 357 -8.39 26.67 64.27
N GLY A 358 -7.73 27.68 63.72
CA GLY A 358 -6.77 28.49 64.45
C GLY A 358 -5.63 29.02 63.58
N PRO A 359 -4.57 29.56 64.20
CA PRO A 359 -3.45 30.18 63.50
C PRO A 359 -2.64 29.22 62.62
N SER A 360 -2.74 27.90 62.85
CA SER A 360 -2.03 26.88 62.08
C SER A 360 -2.82 26.36 60.87
N LEU A 361 -4.08 26.79 60.70
CA LEU A 361 -4.92 26.39 59.57
C LEU A 361 -4.22 26.66 58.23
N GLY A 362 -4.11 25.62 57.41
CA GLY A 362 -3.46 25.65 56.10
C GLY A 362 -1.95 25.38 56.11
N ARG A 363 -1.33 25.17 57.29
CA ARG A 363 0.10 24.87 57.38
C ARG A 363 0.40 23.47 56.80
N ILE A 364 1.43 23.39 55.97
CA ILE A 364 1.94 22.11 55.48
C ILE A 364 2.88 21.50 56.51
N VAL A 365 2.67 20.22 56.83
CA VAL A 365 3.52 19.42 57.70
C VAL A 365 4.03 18.20 56.94
N THR A 366 5.28 17.82 57.21
CA THR A 366 5.84 16.56 56.72
C THR A 366 5.95 15.60 57.90
N ILE A 367 5.28 14.47 57.79
CA ILE A 367 5.28 13.38 58.76
C ILE A 367 6.25 12.33 58.19
N ARG A 368 7.33 12.07 58.93
CA ARG A 368 8.37 11.10 58.57
C ARG A 368 8.26 9.85 59.42
#